data_AF-A0AAQ1TXR3-F1
#
_entry.id   AF-A0AAQ1TXR3-F1
#
_cell.length_a   1.000
_cell.length_b   1.000
_cell.length_c   1.000
_cell.angle_alpha   90.00
_cell.angle_beta   90.00
_cell.angle_gamma   90.00
#
_symmetry.space_group_name_H-M   'P 1'
#
loop_
_entity.id
_entity.type
_entity.pdbx_description
1 polymer ?
#
loop_
_entity_poly.entity_id
_entity_poly.type
_entity_poly.pdbx_seq_one_letter_code
_entity_poly.pdbx_strand_id
1 'polypeptide(L)'
;MTTIDNLSETLHYALDMSIDAAEDALRTYIAQIEKLEDRSIDEDEISKDDADFLIGAVKSARRAGDLGQKQLAALEEATADYQHATDTADALRDERDAAIRAAVHAGARIQDVATAAGISRQAVDKIIRA
;
A
#
# COMPACT_ATOMS: atom_id res chain seq x y z
N MET A 1 -19.46 -31.45 -2.25
CA MET A 1 -18.09 -31.11 -1.84
C MET A 1 -17.51 -30.12 -2.81
N THR A 2 -16.59 -29.31 -2.35
CA THR A 2 -15.88 -28.29 -3.14
C THR A 2 -14.43 -28.22 -2.66
N THR A 3 -13.58 -27.50 -3.39
CA THR A 3 -12.21 -27.19 -2.96
C THR A 3 -12.11 -25.75 -2.48
N ILE A 4 -11.01 -25.41 -1.81
CA ILE A 4 -10.70 -24.03 -1.44
C ILE A 4 -10.57 -23.14 -2.68
N ASP A 5 -9.93 -23.62 -3.75
CA ASP A 5 -9.80 -22.87 -5.02
C ASP A 5 -11.17 -22.47 -5.59
N ASN A 6 -12.12 -23.41 -5.63
CA ASN A 6 -13.48 -23.15 -6.10
C ASN A 6 -14.22 -22.13 -5.22
N LEU A 7 -13.98 -22.15 -3.90
CA LEU A 7 -14.52 -21.16 -2.97
C LEU A 7 -13.87 -19.79 -3.15
N SER A 8 -12.55 -19.75 -3.35
CA SER A 8 -11.78 -18.54 -3.63
C SER A 8 -12.25 -17.88 -4.93
N GLU A 9 -12.45 -18.65 -6.00
CA GLU A 9 -13.04 -18.15 -7.26
C GLU A 9 -14.46 -17.63 -7.05
N THR A 10 -15.29 -18.38 -6.31
CA THR A 10 -16.66 -17.96 -5.99
C THR A 10 -16.66 -16.62 -5.26
N LEU A 11 -15.80 -16.44 -4.27
CA LEU A 11 -15.66 -15.20 -3.52
C LEU A 11 -15.04 -14.10 -4.37
N HIS A 12 -14.06 -14.40 -5.23
CA HIS A 12 -13.50 -13.46 -6.19
C HIS A 12 -14.59 -12.85 -7.07
N TYR A 13 -15.43 -13.66 -7.70
CA TYR A 13 -16.50 -13.14 -8.56
C TYR A 13 -17.64 -12.50 -7.78
N ALA A 14 -18.02 -13.07 -6.63
CA ALA A 14 -19.13 -12.54 -5.83
C ALA A 14 -18.77 -11.22 -5.13
N LEU A 15 -17.49 -11.03 -4.82
CA LEU A 15 -17.00 -9.93 -4.00
C LEU A 15 -15.97 -9.04 -4.70
N ASP A 16 -15.58 -9.31 -5.94
CA ASP A 16 -14.57 -8.49 -6.64
C ASP A 16 -13.30 -8.29 -5.79
N MET A 17 -12.86 -9.35 -5.13
CA MET A 17 -11.63 -9.40 -4.33
C MET A 17 -10.63 -10.33 -5.00
N SER A 18 -9.32 -10.11 -4.87
CA SER A 18 -8.33 -11.04 -5.46
C SER A 18 -8.49 -12.47 -4.92
N ILE A 19 -8.24 -13.46 -5.77
CA ILE A 19 -8.29 -14.89 -5.41
C ILE A 19 -7.41 -15.16 -4.18
N ASP A 20 -6.16 -14.69 -4.17
CA ASP A 20 -5.23 -14.85 -3.04
C ASP A 20 -5.81 -14.31 -1.72
N ALA A 21 -6.44 -13.13 -1.75
CA ALA A 21 -7.06 -12.56 -0.56
C ALA A 21 -8.31 -13.34 -0.11
N ALA A 22 -9.04 -13.94 -1.05
CA ALA A 22 -10.18 -14.80 -0.73
C ALA A 22 -9.69 -16.10 -0.07
N GLU A 23 -8.64 -16.71 -0.63
CA GLU A 23 -7.99 -17.92 -0.11
C GLU A 23 -7.41 -17.69 1.29
N ASP A 24 -6.66 -16.60 1.49
CA ASP A 24 -6.12 -16.21 2.80
C ASP A 24 -7.23 -16.02 3.85
N ALA A 25 -8.34 -15.38 3.46
CA ALA A 25 -9.50 -15.21 4.34
C ALA A 25 -10.15 -16.56 4.67
N LEU A 26 -10.33 -17.43 3.68
CA LEU A 26 -10.88 -18.77 3.87
C LEU A 26 -10.00 -19.60 4.81
N ARG A 27 -8.68 -19.64 4.60
CA ARG A 27 -7.73 -20.34 5.48
C ARG A 27 -7.76 -19.81 6.91
N THR A 28 -7.91 -18.49 7.07
CA THR A 28 -8.07 -17.88 8.39
C THR A 28 -9.31 -18.42 9.11
N TYR A 29 -10.44 -18.53 8.40
CA TYR A 29 -11.67 -19.08 8.99
C TYR A 29 -11.63 -20.60 9.17
N ILE A 30 -10.99 -21.35 8.27
CA ILE A 30 -10.75 -22.79 8.44
C ILE A 30 -9.98 -23.03 9.74
N ALA A 31 -8.84 -22.36 9.93
CA ALA A 31 -8.04 -22.50 11.14
C ALA A 31 -8.82 -22.14 12.42
N GLN A 32 -9.76 -21.18 12.35
CA GLN A 32 -10.64 -20.86 13.48
C GLN A 32 -11.64 -21.98 13.78
N ILE A 33 -12.25 -22.56 12.75
CA ILE A 33 -13.17 -23.69 12.89
C ILE A 33 -12.43 -24.89 13.48
N GLU A 34 -11.29 -25.27 12.88
CA GLU A 34 -10.49 -26.42 13.33
C GLU A 34 -10.09 -26.28 14.81
N LYS A 35 -9.69 -25.07 15.22
CA LYS A 35 -9.36 -24.76 16.61
C LYS A 35 -10.56 -24.83 17.55
N LEU A 36 -11.74 -24.41 17.11
CA LEU A 36 -12.96 -24.37 17.93
C LEU A 36 -13.60 -25.76 18.08
N GLU A 37 -13.56 -26.56 17.02
CA GLU A 37 -14.29 -27.81 16.89
C GLU A 37 -13.41 -29.06 17.05
N ASP A 38 -12.10 -28.90 17.22
CA ASP A 38 -11.12 -29.98 17.35
C ASP A 38 -11.24 -31.03 16.22
N ARG A 39 -11.39 -30.52 15.00
CA ARG A 39 -11.40 -31.32 13.76
C ARG A 39 -10.51 -30.68 12.71
N SER A 40 -10.19 -31.41 11.65
CA SER A 40 -9.49 -30.87 10.50
C SER A 40 -10.41 -30.78 9.28
N ILE A 41 -10.22 -29.73 8.47
CA ILE A 41 -10.90 -29.54 7.19
C ILE A 41 -9.88 -29.78 6.08
N ASP A 42 -10.20 -30.70 5.17
CA ASP A 42 -9.42 -30.91 3.96
C ASP A 42 -9.75 -29.81 2.94
N GLU A 43 -8.75 -29.00 2.56
CA GLU A 43 -8.90 -27.91 1.58
C GLU A 43 -9.31 -28.42 0.18
N ASP A 44 -9.03 -29.68 -0.14
CA ASP A 44 -9.42 -30.32 -1.41
C ASP A 44 -10.79 -31.01 -1.33
N GLU A 45 -11.35 -31.17 -0.13
CA GLU A 45 -12.60 -31.90 0.12
C GLU A 45 -13.45 -31.20 1.20
N ILE A 46 -13.85 -29.97 0.92
CA ILE A 46 -14.67 -29.17 1.83
C ILE A 46 -16.14 -29.60 1.74
N SER A 47 -16.73 -29.86 2.91
CA SER A 47 -18.15 -30.22 3.04
C SER A 47 -19.05 -29.05 2.62
N LYS A 48 -20.31 -29.33 2.25
CA LYS A 48 -21.24 -28.27 1.87
C LYS A 48 -21.52 -27.30 3.02
N ASP A 49 -21.68 -27.82 4.22
CA ASP A 49 -22.01 -27.02 5.41
C ASP A 49 -20.84 -26.09 5.76
N ASP A 50 -19.60 -26.59 5.67
CA ASP A 50 -18.39 -25.79 5.87
C ASP A 50 -18.25 -24.72 4.79
N ALA A 51 -18.47 -25.07 3.53
CA ALA A 51 -18.44 -24.13 2.41
C ALA A 51 -19.44 -22.98 2.59
N ASP A 52 -20.70 -23.30 2.96
CA ASP A 52 -21.75 -22.30 3.18
C ASP A 52 -21.40 -21.38 4.37
N PHE A 53 -20.84 -21.94 5.45
CA PHE A 53 -20.36 -21.17 6.59
C PHE A 53 -19.19 -20.25 6.21
N LEU A 54 -18.16 -20.77 5.55
CA LEU A 54 -16.96 -20.03 5.15
C LEU A 54 -17.31 -18.86 4.21
N ILE A 55 -18.15 -19.09 3.20
CA ILE A 55 -18.65 -18.02 2.32
C ILE A 55 -19.39 -16.96 3.14
N GLY A 56 -20.24 -17.38 4.08
CA GLY A 56 -20.97 -16.48 4.97
C GLY A 56 -20.06 -15.62 5.84
N ALA A 57 -19.04 -16.23 6.45
CA ALA A 57 -18.06 -15.57 7.30
C ALA A 57 -17.28 -14.51 6.52
N VAL A 58 -16.72 -14.86 5.36
CA VAL A 58 -15.97 -13.92 4.51
C VAL A 58 -16.85 -12.77 4.03
N LYS A 59 -18.10 -13.03 3.62
CA LYS A 59 -19.05 -11.97 3.23
C LYS A 59 -19.36 -11.02 4.37
N SER A 60 -19.52 -11.55 5.59
CA SER A 60 -19.76 -10.74 6.79
C SER A 60 -18.56 -9.86 7.12
N ALA A 61 -17.36 -10.45 7.15
CA ALA A 61 -16.10 -9.75 7.41
C ALA A 61 -15.83 -8.65 6.39
N ARG A 62 -16.13 -8.90 5.11
CA ARG A 62 -16.03 -7.87 4.07
C ARG A 62 -16.94 -6.69 4.35
N ARG A 63 -18.20 -6.95 4.73
CA ARG A 63 -19.17 -5.90 5.06
C ARG A 63 -18.76 -5.10 6.29
N ALA A 64 -18.10 -5.75 7.25
CA ALA A 64 -17.54 -5.10 8.43
C ALA A 64 -16.25 -4.31 8.12
N GLY A 65 -15.60 -4.57 6.98
CA GLY A 65 -14.32 -3.95 6.60
C GLY A 65 -13.10 -4.67 7.18
N ASP A 66 -13.28 -5.84 7.78
CA ASP A 66 -12.22 -6.53 8.53
C ASP A 66 -11.16 -7.18 7.63
N LEU A 67 -11.55 -7.59 6.41
CA LEU A 67 -10.65 -8.27 5.48
C LEU A 67 -9.46 -7.39 5.03
N GLY A 68 -9.64 -6.07 5.01
CA GLY A 68 -8.66 -5.11 4.50
C GLY A 68 -7.74 -4.51 5.55
N GLN A 69 -7.87 -4.88 6.83
CA GLN A 69 -7.16 -4.25 7.95
C GLN A 69 -5.63 -4.25 7.76
N LYS A 70 -5.05 -5.37 7.28
CA LYS A 70 -3.61 -5.45 6.99
C LYS A 70 -3.19 -4.49 5.89
N GLN A 71 -3.95 -4.42 4.80
CA GLN A 71 -3.68 -3.53 3.67
C GLN A 71 -3.86 -2.07 4.05
N LEU A 72 -4.83 -1.75 4.91
CA LEU A 72 -5.00 -0.41 5.46
C LEU A 72 -3.82 0.00 6.33
N ALA A 73 -3.34 -0.87 7.22
CA ALA A 73 -2.15 -0.59 8.02
C ALA A 73 -0.91 -0.34 7.14
N ALA A 74 -0.70 -1.18 6.10
CA ALA A 74 0.39 -0.99 5.15
C ALA A 74 0.26 0.32 4.35
N LEU A 75 -0.96 0.72 3.98
CA LEU A 75 -1.24 1.98 3.31
C LEU A 75 -0.96 3.19 4.21
N GLU A 76 -1.35 3.11 5.49
CA GLU A 76 -1.07 4.14 6.49
C GLU A 76 0.43 4.34 6.67
N GLU A 77 1.19 3.25 6.82
CA GLU A 77 2.65 3.29 6.91
C GLU A 77 3.28 3.91 5.66
N ALA A 78 2.91 3.42 4.46
CA ALA A 78 3.43 3.95 3.20
C ALA A 78 3.08 5.45 3.00
N THR A 79 1.91 5.88 3.49
CA THR A 79 1.51 7.29 3.44
C THR A 79 2.36 8.14 4.38
N ALA A 80 2.66 7.65 5.58
CA ALA A 80 3.54 8.33 6.52
C ALA A 80 4.97 8.47 5.96
N ASP A 81 5.50 7.41 5.37
CA ASP A 81 6.82 7.43 4.71
C ASP A 81 6.86 8.41 3.53
N TYR A 82 5.81 8.42 2.71
CA TYR A 82 5.68 9.36 1.61
C TYR A 82 5.66 10.82 2.09
N GLN A 83 4.89 11.12 3.14
CA GLN A 83 4.84 12.46 3.72
C GLN A 83 6.20 12.88 4.26
N HIS A 84 6.86 12.00 5.01
CA HIS A 84 8.20 12.27 5.53
C HIS A 84 9.23 12.52 4.43
N ALA A 85 9.20 11.73 3.36
CA ALA A 85 10.07 11.93 2.20
C ALA A 85 9.76 13.25 1.46
N THR A 86 8.50 13.64 1.38
CA THR A 86 8.07 14.91 0.77
C THR A 86 8.59 16.10 1.58
N ASP A 87 8.40 16.09 2.89
CA ASP A 87 8.89 17.14 3.79
C ASP A 87 10.42 17.26 3.72
N THR A 88 11.11 16.12 3.69
CA THR A 88 12.57 16.07 3.54
C THR A 88 13.01 16.66 2.19
N ALA A 89 12.33 16.31 1.11
CA ALA A 89 12.65 16.82 -0.22
C ALA A 89 12.41 18.34 -0.33
N ASP A 90 11.38 18.86 0.32
CA ASP A 90 11.09 20.29 0.37
C ASP A 90 12.14 21.04 1.19
N ALA A 91 12.53 20.53 2.36
CA ALA A 91 13.62 21.12 3.15
C ALA A 91 14.95 21.15 2.38
N LEU A 92 15.33 20.04 1.73
CA LEU A 92 16.54 19.98 0.89
C LEU A 92 16.46 20.92 -0.31
N ARG A 93 15.26 21.13 -0.87
CA ARG A 93 15.05 22.11 -1.95
C ARG A 93 15.29 23.53 -1.46
N ASP A 94 14.79 23.87 -0.28
CA ASP A 94 15.01 25.19 0.34
C ASP A 94 16.49 25.42 0.65
N GLU A 95 17.20 24.41 1.18
CA GLU A 95 18.65 24.46 1.40
C GLU A 95 19.42 24.67 0.10
N ARG A 96 19.08 23.92 -0.96
CA ARG A 96 19.67 24.10 -2.29
C ARG A 96 19.44 25.51 -2.82
N ASP A 97 18.22 26.02 -2.70
CA ASP A 97 17.86 27.34 -3.22
C ASP A 97 18.56 28.46 -2.43
N ALA A 98 18.75 28.29 -1.11
CA ALA A 98 19.57 29.17 -0.30
C ALA A 98 21.05 29.15 -0.73
N ALA A 99 21.61 27.97 -0.98
CA ALA A 99 22.98 27.81 -1.49
C ALA A 99 23.16 28.43 -2.89
N ILE A 100 22.18 28.30 -3.77
CA ILE A 100 22.15 28.96 -5.09
C ILE A 100 22.25 30.48 -4.93
N ARG A 101 21.40 31.07 -4.07
CA ARG A 101 21.43 32.52 -3.80
C ARG A 101 22.78 32.95 -3.23
N ALA A 102 23.29 32.22 -2.25
CA ALA A 102 24.58 32.50 -1.63
C ALA A 102 25.74 32.48 -2.64
N ALA A 103 25.80 31.46 -3.50
CA ALA A 103 26.82 31.35 -4.54
C ALA A 103 26.77 32.51 -5.54
N VAL A 104 25.57 32.90 -5.98
CA VAL A 104 25.40 34.03 -6.90
C VAL A 104 25.77 35.35 -6.23
N HIS A 105 25.37 35.56 -4.97
CA HIS A 105 25.76 36.76 -4.21
C HIS A 105 27.27 36.83 -3.93
N ALA A 106 27.94 35.69 -3.83
CA ALA A 106 29.41 35.61 -3.76
C ALA A 106 30.10 35.87 -5.12
N GLY A 107 29.35 36.09 -6.20
CA GLY A 107 29.86 36.47 -7.52
C GLY A 107 30.02 35.29 -8.50
N ALA A 108 29.52 34.10 -8.18
CA ALA A 108 29.52 32.99 -9.12
C ALA A 108 28.67 33.32 -10.36
N ARG A 109 29.09 32.84 -11.54
CA ARG A 109 28.30 33.02 -12.77
C ARG A 109 27.06 32.13 -12.71
N ILE A 110 25.92 32.68 -13.10
CA ILE A 110 24.63 31.96 -13.16
C ILE A 110 24.74 30.66 -13.97
N GLN A 111 25.54 30.64 -15.03
CA GLN A 111 25.79 29.43 -15.83
C GLN A 111 26.44 28.32 -15.01
N ASP A 112 27.45 28.64 -14.20
CA ASP A 112 28.20 27.66 -13.43
C ASP A 112 27.35 27.13 -12.27
N VAL A 113 26.55 28.01 -11.64
CA VAL A 113 25.59 27.64 -10.59
C VAL A 113 24.49 26.73 -11.15
N ALA A 114 23.95 27.06 -12.33
CA ALA A 114 22.95 26.22 -13.00
C ALA A 114 23.49 24.82 -13.31
N THR A 115 24.73 24.73 -13.82
CA THR A 115 25.40 23.46 -14.08
C THR A 115 25.65 22.67 -12.79
N ALA A 116 26.14 23.31 -11.72
CA ALA A 116 26.39 22.65 -10.44
C ALA A 116 25.09 22.16 -9.76
N ALA A 117 24.01 22.94 -9.84
CA ALA A 117 22.72 22.60 -9.26
C ALA A 117 21.87 21.66 -10.12
N GLY A 118 22.28 21.37 -11.36
CA GLY A 118 21.55 20.49 -12.29
C GLY A 118 20.21 21.08 -12.76
N ILE A 119 20.07 22.40 -12.81
CA ILE A 119 18.84 23.08 -13.22
C ILE A 119 19.10 24.10 -14.35
N SER A 120 18.04 24.61 -14.96
CA SER A 120 18.18 25.61 -16.01
C SER A 120 18.62 26.97 -15.45
N ARG A 121 19.27 27.79 -16.29
CA ARG A 121 19.61 29.18 -15.92
C ARG A 121 18.38 30.01 -15.56
N GLN A 122 17.28 29.81 -16.29
CA GLN A 122 16.02 30.50 -16.02
C GLN A 122 15.46 30.14 -14.63
N ALA A 123 15.63 28.89 -14.19
CA ALA A 123 15.23 28.48 -12.84
C ALA A 123 16.10 29.17 -11.78
N VAL A 124 17.42 29.27 -12.00
CA VAL A 124 18.32 30.04 -11.12
C VAL A 124 17.89 31.50 -11.05
N ASP A 125 17.63 32.14 -12.20
CA ASP A 125 17.14 33.52 -12.27
C ASP A 125 15.83 33.71 -11.48
N LYS A 126 14.92 32.74 -11.54
CA LYS A 126 13.67 32.77 -10.77
C LYS A 126 13.92 32.66 -9.26
N ILE A 127 14.80 31.75 -8.84
CA ILE A 127 15.15 31.53 -7.42
C ILE A 127 15.80 32.79 -6.81
N ILE A 128 16.64 33.49 -7.57
CA ILE A 128 17.28 34.74 -7.10
C ILE A 128 16.26 35.87 -6.90
N ARG A 129 15.18 35.89 -7.69
CA ARG A 129 14.16 36.95 -7.69
C ARG A 129 12.99 36.69 -6.74
N ALA A 130 12.85 35.45 -6.25
CA ALA A 130 11.81 35.01 -5.33
C ALA A 130 12.25 35.20 -3.89
#